data_AF-A0A9P7IZG8-F1
#
_entry.id   AF-A0A9P7IZG8-F1
#
_cell.length_a   1.000
_cell.length_b   1.000
_cell.length_c   1.000
_cell.angle_alpha   90.00
_cell.angle_beta   90.00
_cell.angle_gamma   90.00
#
_symmetry.space_group_name_H-M   'P 1'
#
loop_
_entity.id
_entity.type
_entity.pdbx_description
1 polymer ?
#
loop_
_entity_poly.entity_id
_entity_poly.type
_entity_poly.pdbx_seq_one_letter_code
_entity_poly.pdbx_strand_id
1 'polypeptide(L)'
;MDRLHSDPSFLVCPDFMTKWYRVSHTSMVNANVTEAQAVETLCNIWITTNEDLCLQWHQQVVEDKHLNAERYHLAEEEAEQQKAVLELEEATMRADKRKKNRFKHLPIPV
;
A
#
# COMPACT_ATOMS: atom_id res chain seq x y z
N MET A 1 -12.14 4.65 6.60
CA MET A 1 -11.72 5.50 5.47
C MET A 1 -11.92 4.66 4.23
N ASP A 2 -12.75 5.10 3.29
CA ASP A 2 -12.92 4.39 2.03
C ASP A 2 -11.65 4.53 1.19
N ARG A 3 -11.16 3.41 0.66
CA ARG A 3 -9.93 3.36 -0.12
C ARG A 3 -10.15 4.05 -1.46
N LEU A 4 -9.25 4.96 -1.82
CA LEU A 4 -9.30 5.61 -3.12
C LEU A 4 -8.73 4.65 -4.18
N HIS A 5 -9.38 4.62 -5.34
CA HIS A 5 -9.03 3.74 -6.47
C HIS A 5 -8.34 4.46 -7.62
N SER A 6 -8.36 5.79 -7.62
CA SER A 6 -7.80 6.64 -8.64
C SER A 6 -7.16 7.86 -7.99
N ASP A 7 -6.07 8.33 -8.57
CA ASP A 7 -5.33 9.49 -8.09
C ASP A 7 -6.13 10.79 -8.34
N PRO A 8 -6.56 11.50 -7.27
CA PRO A 8 -7.34 12.73 -7.38
C PRO A 8 -6.56 13.92 -7.96
N SER A 9 -5.22 13.85 -7.99
CA SER A 9 -4.38 14.95 -8.50
C SER A 9 -4.55 15.21 -9.99
N PHE A 10 -5.10 14.24 -10.74
CA PHE A 10 -5.42 14.39 -12.17
C PHE A 10 -6.80 15.01 -12.42
N LEU A 11 -7.61 15.21 -11.38
CA LEU A 11 -8.91 15.84 -11.52
C LEU A 11 -8.73 17.35 -11.69
N VAL A 12 -9.53 17.92 -12.60
CA VAL A 12 -9.57 19.36 -12.86
C VAL A 12 -10.89 19.90 -12.32
N CYS A 13 -10.83 21.09 -11.73
CA CYS A 13 -12.02 21.79 -11.25
C CYS A 13 -13.04 21.92 -12.39
N PRO A 14 -14.27 21.41 -12.21
CA PRO A 14 -15.31 21.56 -13.21
C PRO A 14 -15.65 23.02 -13.46
N ASP A 15 -16.00 23.35 -14.70
CA ASP A 15 -16.54 24.68 -15.00
C ASP A 15 -17.98 24.80 -14.47
N PHE A 16 -18.11 25.34 -13.27
CA PHE A 16 -19.39 25.56 -12.59
C PHE A 16 -20.25 26.66 -13.24
N MET A 17 -19.73 27.42 -14.21
CA MET A 17 -20.56 28.31 -15.04
C MET A 17 -21.36 27.54 -16.11
N THR A 18 -21.04 26.27 -16.35
CA THR A 18 -21.74 25.47 -17.35
C THR A 18 -23.20 25.24 -16.95
N LYS A 19 -24.10 25.15 -17.94
CA LYS A 19 -25.54 24.88 -17.76
C LYS A 19 -25.87 23.68 -16.85
N TRP A 20 -24.98 22.70 -16.74
CA TRP A 20 -25.14 21.52 -15.89
C TRP A 20 -25.18 21.86 -14.41
N TYR A 21 -24.42 22.87 -14.00
CA TYR A 21 -24.30 23.32 -12.60
C TYR A 21 -25.20 24.52 -12.30
N ARG A 22 -26.06 24.91 -13.24
CA ARG A 22 -26.95 26.07 -13.11
C ARG A 22 -27.81 26.01 -11.86
N VAL A 23 -28.42 24.87 -11.59
CA VAL A 23 -29.26 24.68 -10.41
C VAL A 23 -28.44 24.88 -9.13
N SER A 24 -27.22 24.34 -9.09
CA SER A 24 -26.31 24.45 -7.95
C SER A 24 -25.93 25.91 -7.67
N HIS A 25 -25.37 26.64 -8.64
CA HIS A 25 -24.95 28.02 -8.38
C HIS A 25 -26.14 28.98 -8.24
N THR A 26 -27.24 28.80 -8.99
CA THR A 26 -28.43 29.67 -8.87
C THR A 26 -29.07 29.56 -7.49
N SER A 27 -29.00 28.38 -6.86
CA SER A 27 -29.52 28.20 -5.49
C SER A 27 -28.76 28.99 -4.44
N MET A 28 -27.52 29.39 -4.73
CA MET A 28 -26.65 30.17 -3.83
C MET A 28 -26.76 31.67 -4.08
N VAL A 29 -27.29 32.10 -5.24
CA VAL A 29 -27.48 33.51 -5.57
C VAL A 29 -28.58 34.11 -4.70
N ASN A 30 -28.28 35.23 -4.06
CA ASN A 30 -29.22 35.99 -3.25
C ASN A 30 -28.86 37.49 -3.31
N ALA A 31 -29.59 38.35 -2.59
CA ALA A 31 -29.37 39.80 -2.62
C ALA A 31 -27.92 40.23 -2.28
N ASN A 32 -27.16 39.39 -1.57
CA ASN A 32 -25.79 39.65 -1.13
C ASN A 32 -24.74 38.80 -1.88
N VAL A 33 -25.15 37.82 -2.69
CA VAL A 33 -24.25 36.87 -3.36
C VAL A 33 -24.56 36.86 -4.84
N THR A 34 -23.60 37.30 -5.64
CA THR A 34 -23.66 37.27 -7.10
C THR A 34 -23.41 35.86 -7.64
N GLU A 35 -23.82 35.62 -8.88
CA GLU A 35 -23.58 34.35 -9.58
C GLU A 35 -22.08 34.01 -9.66
N ALA A 36 -21.24 35.01 -9.89
CA ALA A 36 -19.78 34.86 -9.89
C ALA A 36 -19.26 34.38 -8.53
N GLN A 37 -19.75 34.96 -7.42
CA GLN A 37 -19.36 34.58 -6.07
C GLN A 37 -19.88 33.18 -5.69
N ALA A 38 -21.08 32.81 -6.15
CA ALA A 38 -21.62 31.46 -5.96
C ALA A 38 -20.75 30.40 -6.65
N VAL A 39 -20.35 30.66 -7.90
CA VAL A 39 -19.45 29.78 -8.66
C VAL A 39 -18.07 29.72 -8.03
N GLU A 40 -17.51 30.85 -7.61
CA GLU A 40 -16.22 30.90 -6.89
C GLU A 40 -16.28 30.05 -5.62
N THR A 41 -17.39 30.10 -4.88
CA THR A 41 -17.58 29.26 -3.69
C THR A 41 -17.59 27.77 -4.04
N LEU A 42 -18.27 27.38 -5.13
CA LEU A 42 -18.28 25.99 -5.59
C LEU A 42 -16.89 25.52 -6.03
N CYS A 43 -16.13 26.37 -6.73
CA CYS A 43 -14.73 26.11 -7.06
C CYS A 43 -13.89 25.89 -5.80
N ASN A 44 -14.03 26.76 -4.80
CA ASN A 44 -13.27 26.66 -3.56
C ASN A 44 -13.60 25.39 -2.78
N ILE A 45 -14.88 25.02 -2.69
CA ILE A 45 -15.31 23.76 -2.06
C ILE A 45 -14.72 22.55 -2.81
N TRP A 46 -14.73 22.60 -4.14
CA TRP A 46 -14.16 21.52 -4.94
C TRP A 46 -12.65 21.39 -4.71
N ILE A 47 -11.92 22.51 -4.68
CA ILE A 47 -10.47 22.55 -4.45
C ILE A 47 -10.14 21.95 -3.09
N THR A 48 -10.78 22.43 -2.02
CA THR A 48 -10.51 21.95 -0.66
C THR A 48 -10.84 20.47 -0.50
N THR A 49 -11.93 20.00 -1.11
CA THR A 49 -12.29 18.58 -1.11
C THR A 49 -11.26 17.76 -1.90
N ASN A 50 -10.80 18.25 -3.05
CA ASN A 50 -9.81 17.56 -3.86
C ASN A 50 -8.44 17.51 -3.18
N GLU A 51 -8.05 18.56 -2.45
CA GLU A 51 -6.84 18.59 -1.63
C GLU A 51 -6.86 17.53 -0.52
N ASP A 52 -7.99 17.38 0.19
CA ASP A 52 -8.16 16.34 1.21
C ASP A 52 -8.09 14.93 0.60
N LEU A 53 -8.72 14.72 -0.56
CA LEU A 53 -8.61 13.46 -1.29
C LEU A 53 -7.18 13.18 -1.76
N CYS A 54 -6.44 14.20 -2.23
CA CYS A 54 -5.03 14.08 -2.59
C CYS A 54 -4.18 13.67 -1.38
N LEU A 55 -4.43 14.27 -0.21
CA LEU A 55 -3.75 13.92 1.03
C LEU A 55 -4.03 12.46 1.42
N GLN A 56 -5.31 12.06 1.38
CA GLN A 56 -5.72 10.70 1.67
C GLN A 56 -5.07 9.69 0.72
N TRP A 57 -5.04 10.00 -0.59
CA TRP A 57 -4.36 9.17 -1.59
C TRP A 57 -2.86 9.05 -1.30
N HIS A 58 -2.20 10.16 -0.96
CA HIS A 58 -0.79 10.15 -0.63
C HIS A 58 -0.49 9.27 0.59
N GLN A 59 -1.30 9.38 1.65
CA GLN A 59 -1.19 8.54 2.83
C GLN A 59 -1.34 7.06 2.48
N GLN A 60 -2.36 6.72 1.67
CA GLN A 60 -2.59 5.36 1.21
C GLN A 60 -1.39 4.80 0.42
N VAL A 61 -0.82 5.59 -0.50
CA VAL A 61 0.37 5.18 -1.27
C VAL A 61 1.58 4.96 -0.36
N VAL A 62 1.76 5.80 0.66
CA VAL A 62 2.86 5.64 1.63
C VAL A 62 2.67 4.38 2.48
N GLU A 63 1.46 4.16 3.00
CA GLU A 63 1.12 2.96 3.78
C GLU A 63 1.29 1.69 2.96
N ASP A 64 0.82 1.67 1.71
CA ASP A 64 0.98 0.51 0.82
C ASP A 64 2.45 0.20 0.55
N LYS A 65 3.28 1.23 0.35
CA LYS A 65 4.73 1.07 0.17
C LYS A 65 5.38 0.49 1.42
N HIS A 66 5.01 0.99 2.60
CA HIS A 66 5.52 0.49 3.87
C HIS A 66 5.15 -0.98 4.07
N LEU A 67 3.87 -1.32 3.88
CA LEU A 67 3.37 -2.67 4.05
C LEU A 67 3.99 -3.66 3.05
N ASN A 68 4.23 -3.23 1.81
CA ASN A 68 4.96 -4.05 0.84
C ASN A 68 6.43 -4.25 1.22
N ALA A 69 7.09 -3.23 1.76
CA ALA A 69 8.47 -3.36 2.24
C ALA A 69 8.56 -4.32 3.44
N GLU A 70 7.65 -4.20 4.41
CA GLU A 70 7.58 -5.13 5.55
C GLU A 70 7.34 -6.57 5.09
N ARG A 71 6.41 -6.78 4.15
CA ARG A 71 6.16 -8.11 3.58
C ARG A 71 7.37 -8.67 2.86
N TYR A 72 8.12 -7.83 2.15
CA TYR A 72 9.36 -8.26 1.51
C TYR A 72 10.41 -8.69 2.54
N HIS A 73 10.63 -7.88 3.58
CA HIS A 73 11.56 -8.21 4.66
C HIS A 73 11.18 -9.48 5.40
N LEU A 74 9.89 -9.66 5.72
CA LEU A 74 9.41 -10.88 6.38
C LEU A 74 9.63 -12.12 5.51
N ALA A 75 9.36 -12.02 4.21
CA ALA A 75 9.58 -13.13 3.27
C ALA A 75 11.08 -13.47 3.12
N GLU A 76 11.96 -12.47 3.17
CA GLU A 76 13.41 -12.66 3.15
C GLU A 76 13.90 -13.36 4.42
N GLU A 77 13.41 -12.93 5.60
CA GLU A 77 13.73 -13.57 6.88
C GLU A 77 13.24 -15.02 6.94
N GLU A 78 12.00 -15.28 6.51
CA GLU A 78 11.46 -16.64 6.44
C GLU A 78 12.28 -17.55 5.51
N ALA A 79 12.72 -17.03 4.37
CA ALA A 79 13.58 -17.77 3.43
C ALA A 79 14.95 -18.09 4.04
N GLU A 80 15.55 -17.14 4.77
CA GLU A 80 16.82 -17.36 5.46
C GLU A 80 16.70 -18.39 6.58
N GLN A 81 15.63 -18.31 7.39
CA GLN A 81 15.34 -19.29 8.44
C GLN A 81 15.15 -20.69 7.86
N GLN A 82 14.37 -20.83 6.78
CA GLN A 82 14.18 -22.13 6.11
C GLN A 82 15.50 -22.70 5.58
N LYS A 83 16.35 -21.86 4.99
CA LYS A 83 17.67 -22.28 4.51
C LYS A 83 18.56 -22.76 5.66
N ALA A 84 18.58 -22.04 6.78
CA ALA A 84 19.36 -22.42 7.95
C ALA A 84 18.89 -23.78 8.54
N VAL A 85 17.58 -24.03 8.56
CA VAL A 85 17.02 -25.31 9.00
C VAL A 85 17.47 -26.44 8.06
N LEU A 86 17.38 -26.25 6.75
CA LEU A 86 17.82 -27.26 5.76
C LEU A 86 19.32 -27.56 5.89
N GLU A 87 20.16 -26.53 6.07
CA GLU A 87 21.60 -26.71 6.26
C GLU A 87 21.91 -27.51 7.54
N LEU A 88 21.16 -27.28 8.63
CA LEU A 88 21.27 -28.02 9.88
C LEU A 88 20.84 -29.48 9.71
N GLU A 89 19.72 -29.74 9.01
CA GLU A 89 19.26 -31.10 8.70
C GLU A 89 20.27 -31.86 7.83
N GLU A 90 20.85 -31.21 6.81
CA GLU A 90 21.89 -31.82 6.00
C GLU A 90 23.17 -32.10 6.79
N ALA A 91 23.56 -31.20 7.69
CA ALA A 91 24.73 -31.38 8.55
C ALA A 91 24.53 -32.56 9.52
N THR A 92 23.36 -32.66 10.14
CA THR A 92 23.01 -33.78 11.05
C THR A 92 22.94 -35.11 10.29
N MET A 93 22.31 -35.15 9.11
CA MET A 93 22.31 -36.35 8.25
C MET A 93 23.73 -36.77 7.85
N ARG A 94 24.61 -35.83 7.51
CA ARG A 94 26.02 -36.12 7.20
C ARG A 94 26.77 -36.68 8.42
N ALA A 95 26.55 -36.10 9.60
CA ALA A 95 27.16 -36.59 10.84
C ALA A 95 26.71 -38.01 11.19
N ASP A 96 25.42 -38.31 11.04
CA ASP A 96 24.86 -39.63 11.32
C ASP A 96 25.33 -40.69 10.33
N LYS A 97 25.41 -40.35 9.03
CA LYS A 97 26.03 -41.23 8.02
C LYS A 97 27.49 -41.55 8.37
N ARG A 98 28.27 -40.54 8.79
CA ARG A 98 29.67 -40.73 9.24
C ARG A 98 29.77 -41.62 10.49
N LYS A 99 28.86 -41.48 11.46
CA LYS A 99 28.80 -42.36 12.64
C LYS A 99 28.50 -43.80 12.22
N LYS A 100 27.42 -44.02 11.45
CA LYS A 100 27.02 -45.36 10.98
C LYS A 100 28.12 -46.06 10.17
N ASN A 101 28.83 -45.35 9.30
CA ASN A 101 29.96 -45.93 8.57
C ASN A 101 31.13 -46.33 9.49
N ARG A 102 31.44 -45.54 10.53
CA ARG A 102 32.47 -45.92 11.50
C ARG A 102 32.14 -47.24 12.22
N PHE A 103 30.88 -47.45 12.59
CA PHE A 103 30.47 -48.68 13.26
C PHE A 103 30.42 -49.91 12.34
N LYS A 104 30.24 -49.73 11.03
CA LYS A 104 30.26 -50.84 10.04
C LYS A 104 31.65 -51.42 9.78
N HIS A 105 32.72 -50.69 10.11
CA HIS A 105 34.11 -51.11 9.87
C HIS A 105 34.86 -51.50 11.15
N LEU A 106 34.14 -51.70 12.26
CA LEU A 106 34.74 -52.27 13.46
C LEU A 106 35.08 -53.75 13.21
N PRO A 107 36.31 -54.20 13.49
CA PRO A 107 36.66 -55.61 13.37
C PRO A 107 35.81 -56.42 14.35
N ILE A 108 35.22 -57.52 13.87
CA ILE A 108 34.54 -58.48 14.74
C ILE A 108 35.63 -59.11 15.63
N PRO A 109 35.53 -59.05 16.97
CA PRO A 109 36.50 -59.68 17.83
C PRO A 109 36.42 -61.20 17.65
N VAL A 110 37.56 -61.81 17.31
CA VAL A 110 37.77 -63.26 17.17
C VAL A 110 38.25 -63.82 18.49
#